data_AF-A0A4Q8AHF5-F1
#
_entry.id   AF-A0A4Q8AHF5-F1
#
_cell.length_a   1.000
_cell.length_b   1.000
_cell.length_c   1.000
_cell.angle_alpha   90.00
_cell.angle_beta   90.00
_cell.angle_gamma   90.00
#
_symmetry.space_group_name_H-M   'P 1'
#
loop_
_entity.id
_entity.type
_entity.pdbx_description
1 polymer ?
#
loop_
_entity_poly.entity_id
_entity_poly.type
_entity_poly.pdbx_seq_one_letter_code
_entity_poly.pdbx_strand_id
1 'polypeptide(L)'
;MRSRGNSAAVHTVLDWCAWYTRGLPEQVAGGRRDEIASDLHEHATWAAERGIDPRRVARGIRLRALGGVISDLSWRRQQLRRHETPEQLGLRRSARGGLPILAYTLALMLVVGSGFVVIRVAMSLARQDGWFDAAIMGSSLLALAVGACALGLLARARTRWLGALWMIVALYCLLRYGAKALLFSSASYQQLFYTAPFWDLLSKVLIVGLSLFFLGMAVRWMPERHATTVAAARQEVRA
;
A
#
# COMPACT_ATOMS: atom_id res chain seq x y z
N MET A 1 4.09 -7.27 51.54
CA MET A 1 3.37 -7.15 50.23
C MET A 1 3.93 -6.06 49.28
N ARG A 2 5.23 -5.69 49.32
CA ARG A 2 5.77 -4.54 48.55
C ARG A 2 6.56 -4.87 47.26
N SER A 3 6.81 -6.15 46.94
CA SER A 3 7.59 -6.55 45.75
C SER A 3 6.80 -6.58 44.42
N ARG A 4 5.46 -6.65 44.46
CA ARG A 4 4.62 -6.88 43.26
C ARG A 4 4.71 -5.79 42.19
N GLY A 5 4.96 -4.53 42.58
CA GLY A 5 4.99 -3.40 41.65
C GLY A 5 6.21 -3.39 40.71
N ASN A 6 7.36 -3.85 41.20
CA ASN A 6 8.59 -3.92 40.40
C ASN A 6 8.48 -5.06 39.36
N SER A 7 8.00 -6.23 39.79
CA SER A 7 7.81 -7.39 38.92
C SER A 7 6.91 -7.08 37.72
N ALA A 8 5.80 -6.34 37.90
CA ALA A 8 4.91 -5.98 36.80
C ALA A 8 5.56 -5.08 35.74
N ALA A 9 6.40 -4.11 36.16
CA ALA A 9 7.11 -3.24 35.23
C ALA A 9 8.18 -4.00 34.44
N VAL A 10 8.93 -4.89 35.11
CA VAL A 10 9.90 -5.78 34.47
C VAL A 10 9.22 -6.68 33.43
N HIS A 11 8.11 -7.33 33.78
CA HIS A 11 7.36 -8.16 32.83
C HIS A 11 6.88 -7.37 31.60
N THR A 12 6.38 -6.14 31.80
CA THR A 12 5.93 -5.30 30.68
C THR A 12 7.07 -5.01 29.68
N VAL A 13 8.28 -4.74 30.18
CA VAL A 13 9.45 -4.48 29.32
C VAL A 13 9.91 -5.76 28.61
N LEU A 14 9.88 -6.90 29.29
CA LEU A 14 10.22 -8.19 28.68
C LEU A 14 9.18 -8.61 27.62
N ASP A 15 7.89 -8.35 27.85
CA ASP A 15 6.82 -8.59 26.88
C ASP A 15 6.98 -7.70 25.64
N TRP A 16 7.29 -6.42 25.84
CA TRP A 16 7.66 -5.51 24.76
C TRP A 16 8.88 -6.04 23.99
N CYS A 17 9.92 -6.49 24.70
CA CYS A 17 11.13 -7.07 24.10
C CYS A 17 10.82 -8.30 23.25
N ALA A 18 10.06 -9.26 23.80
CA ALA A 18 9.61 -10.44 23.07
C ALA A 18 8.77 -10.10 21.84
N TRP A 19 7.93 -9.05 21.93
CA TRP A 19 7.14 -8.58 20.81
C TRP A 19 8.00 -7.94 19.71
N TYR A 20 8.92 -7.04 20.07
CA TYR A 20 9.70 -6.32 19.07
C TYR A 20 10.80 -7.18 18.44
N THR A 21 11.29 -8.20 19.14
CA THR A 21 12.28 -9.14 18.61
C THR A 21 11.67 -10.27 17.76
N ARG A 22 10.33 -10.36 17.70
CA ARG A 22 9.63 -11.41 16.93
C ARG A 22 10.03 -11.45 15.46
N GLY A 23 10.30 -12.65 14.94
CA GLY A 23 10.66 -12.88 13.54
C GLY A 23 12.13 -12.58 13.22
N LEU A 24 12.96 -12.29 14.22
CA LEU A 24 14.41 -12.31 14.09
C LEU A 24 14.96 -13.73 14.36
N PRO A 25 16.19 -14.04 13.90
CA PRO A 25 16.85 -15.29 14.27
C PRO A 25 16.94 -15.44 15.79
N GLU A 26 16.70 -16.64 16.29
CA GLU A 26 16.62 -16.90 17.73
C GLU A 26 17.88 -16.50 18.49
N GLN A 27 19.06 -16.63 17.87
CA GLN A 27 20.33 -16.19 18.46
C GLN A 27 20.35 -14.67 18.73
N VAL A 28 19.81 -13.87 17.81
CA VAL A 28 19.77 -12.40 17.93
C VAL A 28 18.66 -11.98 18.89
N ALA A 29 17.48 -12.61 18.79
CA ALA A 29 16.35 -12.33 19.67
C ALA A 29 16.61 -12.77 21.13
N GLY A 30 17.25 -13.92 21.32
CA GLY A 30 17.70 -14.44 22.61
C GLY A 30 18.70 -13.50 23.25
N GLY A 31 19.82 -13.20 22.55
CA GLY A 31 20.84 -12.30 23.09
C GLY A 31 20.29 -10.92 23.50
N ARG A 32 19.36 -10.36 22.73
CA ARG A 32 18.73 -9.08 23.10
C ARG A 32 17.78 -9.20 24.31
N ARG A 33 17.06 -10.31 24.45
CA ARG A 33 16.20 -10.56 25.61
C ARG A 33 17.02 -10.76 26.88
N ASP A 34 18.14 -11.48 26.78
CA ASP A 34 19.04 -11.74 27.90
C ASP A 34 19.75 -10.46 28.36
N GLU A 35 20.21 -9.62 27.42
CA GLU A 35 20.78 -8.30 27.71
C GLU A 35 19.80 -7.43 28.52
N ILE A 36 18.55 -7.33 28.05
CA ILE A 36 17.51 -6.53 28.73
C ILE A 36 17.12 -7.14 30.08
N ALA A 37 17.07 -8.48 30.19
CA ALA A 37 16.81 -9.15 31.46
C ALA A 37 17.92 -8.88 32.48
N SER A 38 19.19 -8.89 32.06
CA SER A 38 20.35 -8.55 32.91
C SER A 38 20.26 -7.10 33.38
N ASP A 39 20.04 -6.14 32.48
CA ASP A 39 19.92 -4.71 32.84
C ASP A 39 18.77 -4.45 33.83
N LEU A 40 17.63 -5.12 33.65
CA LEU A 40 16.51 -5.02 34.59
C LEU A 40 16.83 -5.66 35.94
N HIS A 41 17.57 -6.77 35.97
CA HIS A 41 18.01 -7.42 37.20
C HIS A 41 18.99 -6.52 37.97
N GLU A 42 20.02 -6.01 37.30
CA GLU A 42 21.02 -5.10 37.87
C GLU A 42 20.39 -3.81 38.41
N HIS A 43 19.44 -3.20 37.68
CA HIS A 43 18.71 -2.04 38.18
C HIS A 43 17.87 -2.37 39.41
N ALA A 44 17.27 -3.56 39.47
CA ALA A 44 16.43 -3.98 40.59
C ALA A 44 17.26 -4.29 41.85
N THR A 45 18.42 -4.96 41.70
CA THR A 45 19.32 -5.28 42.82
C THR A 45 19.94 -4.00 43.39
N TRP A 46 20.48 -3.14 42.54
CA TRP A 46 21.02 -1.83 42.93
C TRP A 46 20.00 -0.97 43.68
N ALA A 47 18.74 -0.97 43.22
CA ALA A 47 17.69 -0.20 43.87
C ALA A 47 17.28 -0.78 45.23
N ALA A 48 17.33 -2.11 45.38
CA ALA A 48 17.08 -2.79 46.64
C ALA A 48 18.18 -2.50 47.66
N GLU A 49 19.45 -2.54 47.26
CA GLU A 49 20.60 -2.21 48.12
C GLU A 49 20.54 -0.77 48.64
N ARG A 50 20.02 0.16 47.83
CA ARG A 50 19.87 1.57 48.20
C ARG A 50 18.55 1.90 48.90
N GLY A 51 17.72 0.90 49.19
CA GLY A 51 16.44 1.09 49.85
C GLY A 51 15.46 1.98 49.08
N ILE A 52 15.57 2.04 47.75
CA ILE A 52 14.72 2.89 46.91
C ILE A 52 13.30 2.29 46.86
N ASP A 53 12.29 3.15 47.00
CA ASP A 53 10.89 2.74 46.93
C ASP A 53 10.57 1.98 45.62
N PRO A 54 10.04 0.74 45.69
CA PRO A 54 9.74 -0.09 44.51
C PRO A 54 8.83 0.58 43.47
N ARG A 55 7.95 1.49 43.89
CA ARG A 55 7.09 2.23 42.96
C ARG A 55 7.87 3.26 42.14
N ARG A 56 8.86 3.92 42.74
CA ARG A 56 9.79 4.82 42.03
C ARG A 56 10.64 4.05 41.03
N VAL A 57 11.12 2.88 41.41
CA VAL A 57 11.86 1.97 40.50
C VAL A 57 11.00 1.58 39.31
N ALA A 58 9.78 1.09 39.55
CA ALA A 58 8.85 0.70 38.50
C ALA A 58 8.51 1.85 37.54
N ARG A 59 8.34 3.08 38.07
CA ARG A 59 8.11 4.28 37.25
C ARG A 59 9.34 4.62 36.40
N GLY A 60 10.54 4.54 36.97
CA GLY A 60 11.80 4.78 36.26
C GLY A 60 11.99 3.81 35.09
N ILE A 61 11.76 2.51 35.32
CA ILE A 61 11.83 1.47 34.29
C ILE A 61 10.88 1.79 33.14
N ARG A 62 9.61 2.13 33.44
CA ARG A 62 8.60 2.45 32.41
C ARG A 62 8.97 3.68 31.59
N LEU A 63 9.44 4.74 32.25
CA LEU A 63 9.83 5.97 31.55
C LEU A 63 11.03 5.75 30.63
N ARG A 64 12.02 4.97 31.07
CA ARG A 64 13.17 4.60 30.24
C ARG A 64 12.73 3.74 29.04
N ALA A 65 11.86 2.76 29.26
CA ALA A 65 11.33 1.92 28.20
C ALA A 65 10.58 2.75 27.15
N LEU A 66 9.71 3.68 27.57
CA LEU A 66 8.99 4.58 26.66
C LEU A 66 9.93 5.45 25.83
N GLY A 67 10.98 6.00 26.44
CA GLY A 67 12.02 6.75 25.72
C GLY A 67 12.81 5.90 24.72
N GLY A 68 12.95 4.61 24.99
CA GLY A 68 13.69 3.65 24.16
C GLY A 68 12.92 3.09 22.95
N VAL A 69 11.58 3.21 22.91
CA VAL A 69 10.73 2.56 21.89
C VAL A 69 11.18 2.85 20.45
N ILE A 70 11.52 4.10 20.14
CA ILE A 70 11.94 4.48 18.79
C ILE A 70 13.27 3.81 18.42
N SER A 71 14.22 3.75 19.38
CA SER A 71 15.49 3.08 19.22
C SER A 71 15.29 1.57 18.98
N ASP A 72 14.45 0.91 19.78
CA ASP A 72 14.13 -0.51 19.64
C ASP A 72 13.52 -0.84 18.27
N LEU A 73 12.60 0.01 17.78
CA LEU A 73 12.00 -0.14 16.46
C LEU A 73 13.03 0.09 15.34
N SER A 74 13.93 1.05 15.51
CA SER A 74 15.01 1.32 14.55
C SER A 74 15.99 0.14 14.46
N TRP A 75 16.35 -0.42 15.62
CA TRP A 75 17.19 -1.61 15.74
C TRP A 75 16.51 -2.81 15.10
N ARG A 76 15.24 -3.07 15.41
CA ARG A 76 14.45 -4.15 14.78
C ARG A 76 14.48 -4.02 13.27
N ARG A 77 14.26 -2.82 12.75
CA ARG A 77 14.26 -2.55 11.30
C ARG A 77 15.63 -2.83 10.69
N GLN A 78 16.72 -2.51 11.38
CA GLN A 78 18.07 -2.80 10.94
C GLN A 78 18.36 -4.31 10.95
N GLN A 79 17.95 -5.02 12.00
CA GLN A 79 18.15 -6.46 12.11
C GLN A 79 17.34 -7.24 11.07
N LEU A 80 16.08 -6.85 10.85
CA LEU A 80 15.26 -7.42 9.78
C LEU A 80 15.91 -7.23 8.42
N ARG A 81 16.55 -6.09 8.15
CA ARG A 81 17.28 -5.84 6.89
C ARG A 81 18.53 -6.70 6.76
N ARG A 82 19.26 -6.93 7.85
CA ARG A 82 20.49 -7.74 7.85
C ARG A 82 20.22 -9.23 7.61
N HIS A 83 19.06 -9.70 8.06
CA HIS A 83 18.64 -11.11 7.95
C HIS A 83 17.54 -11.33 6.90
N GLU A 84 17.32 -10.35 6.04
CA GLU A 84 16.35 -10.44 4.95
C GLU A 84 16.93 -11.36 3.87
N THR A 85 16.17 -12.40 3.49
CA THR A 85 16.58 -13.30 2.40
C THR A 85 16.58 -12.56 1.06
N PRO A 86 17.40 -12.99 0.07
CA PRO A 86 17.41 -12.39 -1.27
C PRO A 86 16.03 -12.31 -1.92
N GLU A 87 15.19 -13.33 -1.72
CA GLU A 87 13.79 -13.37 -2.18
C GLU A 87 12.92 -12.28 -1.52
N GLN A 88 12.99 -12.16 -0.19
CA GLN A 88 12.26 -11.10 0.54
C GLN A 88 12.73 -9.70 0.12
N LEU A 89 14.02 -9.56 -0.14
CA LEU A 89 14.63 -8.32 -0.62
C LEU A 89 14.13 -7.97 -2.04
N GLY A 90 13.96 -8.99 -2.90
CA GLY A 90 13.35 -8.88 -4.23
C GLY A 90 11.88 -8.44 -4.17
N LEU A 91 11.07 -9.13 -3.36
CA LEU A 91 9.66 -8.79 -3.14
C LEU A 91 9.49 -7.37 -2.59
N ARG A 92 10.36 -6.98 -1.66
CA ARG A 92 10.30 -5.65 -1.04
C ARG A 92 10.79 -4.54 -1.97
N ARG A 93 11.83 -4.77 -2.78
CA ARG A 93 12.18 -3.86 -3.89
C ARG A 93 11.06 -3.77 -4.92
N SER A 94 10.34 -4.87 -5.15
CA SER A 94 9.12 -4.89 -5.97
C SER A 94 7.96 -4.10 -5.32
N ALA A 95 7.89 -4.06 -3.98
CA ALA A 95 6.84 -3.33 -3.26
C ALA A 95 7.17 -1.84 -2.96
N ARG A 96 8.44 -1.45 -2.83
CA ARG A 96 8.87 -0.12 -2.31
C ARG A 96 9.24 0.94 -3.37
N GLY A 97 8.78 0.80 -4.61
CA GLY A 97 8.95 1.86 -5.61
C GLY A 97 7.96 3.01 -5.45
N GLY A 98 8.26 4.19 -5.99
CA GLY A 98 7.24 5.23 -6.25
C GLY A 98 6.19 4.79 -7.29
N LEU A 99 6.47 3.73 -8.04
CA LEU A 99 5.62 3.19 -9.12
C LEU A 99 4.21 2.75 -8.65
N PRO A 100 4.03 1.97 -7.57
CA PRO A 100 2.71 1.74 -6.99
C PRO A 100 1.94 3.02 -6.63
N ILE A 101 2.61 3.99 -6.00
CA ILE A 101 1.99 5.27 -5.64
C ILE A 101 1.53 5.97 -6.91
N LEU A 102 2.41 6.08 -7.91
CA LEU A 102 2.09 6.64 -9.21
C LEU A 102 0.92 5.91 -9.88
N ALA A 103 0.88 4.58 -9.83
CA ALA A 103 -0.22 3.78 -10.40
C ALA A 103 -1.56 4.07 -9.69
N TYR A 104 -1.56 4.18 -8.36
CA TYR A 104 -2.76 4.56 -7.60
C TYR A 104 -3.19 6.00 -7.90
N THR A 105 -2.25 6.94 -8.00
CA THR A 105 -2.52 8.34 -8.35
C THR A 105 -3.12 8.45 -9.74
N LEU A 106 -2.54 7.79 -10.75
CA LEU A 106 -3.04 7.77 -12.11
C LEU A 106 -4.43 7.11 -12.19
N ALA A 107 -4.63 5.97 -11.52
CA ALA A 107 -5.93 5.31 -11.46
C ALA A 107 -7.01 6.21 -10.83
N LEU A 108 -6.68 6.90 -9.73
CA LEU A 108 -7.59 7.84 -9.08
C LEU A 108 -7.91 9.03 -10.00
N MET A 109 -6.91 9.62 -10.66
CA MET A 109 -7.11 10.71 -11.63
C MET A 109 -8.03 10.30 -12.77
N LEU A 110 -7.90 9.06 -13.30
CA LEU A 110 -8.78 8.54 -14.35
C LEU A 110 -10.23 8.39 -13.86
N VAL A 111 -10.45 7.91 -12.63
CA VAL A 111 -11.80 7.78 -12.06
C VAL A 111 -12.43 9.15 -11.84
N VAL A 112 -11.68 10.09 -11.26
CA VAL A 112 -12.15 11.48 -11.05
C VAL A 112 -12.45 12.16 -12.38
N GLY A 113 -11.58 12.02 -13.38
CA GLY A 113 -11.80 12.53 -14.73
C GLY A 113 -13.05 11.93 -15.38
N SER A 114 -13.28 10.62 -15.21
CA SER A 114 -14.50 9.95 -15.69
C SER A 114 -15.76 10.50 -15.01
N GLY A 115 -15.70 10.74 -13.70
CA GLY A 115 -16.81 11.34 -12.94
C GLY A 115 -17.12 12.76 -13.41
N PHE A 116 -16.09 13.57 -13.68
CA PHE A 116 -16.24 14.91 -14.25
C PHE A 116 -16.95 14.88 -15.62
N VAL A 117 -16.56 13.96 -16.51
CA VAL A 117 -17.23 13.78 -17.81
C VAL A 117 -18.71 13.46 -17.62
N VAL A 118 -19.05 12.50 -16.76
CA VAL A 118 -20.45 12.11 -16.48
C VAL A 118 -21.26 13.31 -15.98
N ILE A 119 -20.72 14.08 -15.02
CA ILE A 119 -21.39 15.28 -14.49
C ILE A 119 -21.63 16.29 -15.62
N ARG A 120 -20.63 16.56 -16.46
CA ARG A 120 -20.75 17.51 -17.58
C ARG A 120 -21.81 17.08 -18.59
N VAL A 121 -21.85 15.79 -18.94
CA VAL A 121 -22.86 15.22 -19.83
C VAL A 121 -24.25 15.31 -19.21
N ALA A 122 -24.39 14.99 -17.92
CA ALA A 122 -25.67 15.09 -17.21
C ALA A 122 -26.20 16.52 -17.16
N MET A 123 -25.33 17.50 -16.93
CA MET A 123 -25.69 18.92 -16.98
C MET A 123 -26.12 19.38 -18.38
N SER A 124 -25.51 18.84 -19.43
CA SER A 124 -25.90 19.14 -20.82
C SER A 124 -27.29 18.58 -21.14
N LEU A 125 -27.57 17.33 -20.73
CA LEU A 125 -28.89 16.72 -20.86
C LEU A 125 -29.98 17.49 -20.11
N ALA A 126 -29.68 17.95 -18.89
CA ALA A 126 -30.62 18.72 -18.08
C ALA A 126 -31.02 20.06 -18.73
N ARG A 127 -30.18 20.61 -19.61
CA ARG A 127 -30.47 21.84 -20.37
C ARG A 127 -31.32 21.60 -21.61
N GLN A 128 -31.72 20.35 -21.88
CA GLN A 128 -32.47 19.94 -23.07
C GLN A 128 -31.79 20.33 -24.39
N ASP A 129 -30.45 20.35 -24.41
CA ASP A 129 -29.70 20.47 -25.66
C ASP A 129 -29.96 19.19 -26.49
N GLY A 130 -30.96 19.24 -27.37
CA GLY A 130 -31.61 18.10 -28.05
C GLY A 130 -30.75 17.27 -29.02
N TRP A 131 -29.43 17.39 -28.92
CA TRP A 131 -28.43 16.75 -29.78
C TRP A 131 -27.66 15.63 -29.04
N PHE A 132 -27.96 15.43 -27.75
CA PHE A 132 -27.27 14.43 -26.91
C PHE A 132 -27.91 13.05 -27.01
N ASP A 133 -27.18 12.11 -27.61
CA ASP A 133 -27.57 10.71 -27.70
C ASP A 133 -27.42 10.00 -26.34
N ALA A 134 -28.44 9.26 -25.91
CA ALA A 134 -28.43 8.42 -24.71
C ALA A 134 -27.24 7.45 -24.70
N ALA A 135 -26.74 7.07 -25.88
CA ALA A 135 -25.53 6.26 -26.05
C ALA A 135 -24.27 6.93 -25.47
N ILE A 136 -24.14 8.26 -25.55
CA ILE A 136 -22.98 9.01 -25.03
C ILE A 136 -22.99 9.00 -23.49
N MET A 137 -24.16 9.17 -22.88
CA MET A 137 -24.32 9.04 -21.43
C MET A 137 -24.01 7.62 -20.96
N GLY A 138 -24.59 6.61 -21.64
CA GLY A 138 -24.35 5.19 -21.32
C GLY A 138 -22.87 4.81 -21.36
N SER A 139 -22.14 5.25 -22.40
CA SER A 139 -20.71 4.99 -22.52
C SER A 139 -19.85 5.70 -21.46
N SER A 140 -20.24 6.92 -21.05
CA SER A 140 -19.55 7.67 -19.99
C SER A 140 -19.75 7.03 -18.62
N LEU A 141 -20.97 6.58 -18.31
CA LEU A 141 -21.28 5.84 -17.10
C LEU A 141 -20.56 4.49 -17.05
N LEU A 142 -20.48 3.79 -18.19
CA LEU A 142 -19.71 2.55 -18.29
C LEU A 142 -18.23 2.79 -18.01
N ALA A 143 -17.62 3.86 -18.56
CA ALA A 143 -16.23 4.21 -18.31
C ALA A 143 -15.97 4.46 -16.80
N LEU A 144 -16.87 5.20 -16.14
CA LEU A 144 -16.79 5.46 -14.70
C LEU A 144 -16.93 4.17 -13.88
N ALA A 145 -17.92 3.33 -14.20
CA ALA A 145 -18.17 2.08 -13.49
C ALA A 145 -16.99 1.11 -13.62
N VAL A 146 -16.46 0.95 -14.83
CA VAL A 146 -15.26 0.13 -15.09
C VAL A 146 -14.05 0.69 -14.34
N GLY A 147 -13.86 2.02 -14.35
CA GLY A 147 -12.76 2.67 -13.64
C GLY A 147 -12.83 2.49 -12.13
N ALA A 148 -14.02 2.66 -11.53
CA ALA A 148 -14.24 2.47 -10.10
C ALA A 148 -14.03 1.00 -9.69
N CYS A 149 -14.52 0.06 -10.50
CA CYS A 149 -14.31 -1.37 -10.28
C CYS A 149 -12.82 -1.73 -10.32
N ALA A 150 -12.11 -1.24 -11.34
CA ALA A 150 -10.68 -1.45 -11.51
C ALA A 150 -9.87 -0.89 -10.33
N LEU A 151 -10.21 0.32 -9.85
CA LEU A 151 -9.58 0.92 -8.67
C LEU A 151 -9.84 0.10 -7.40
N GLY A 152 -11.05 -0.42 -7.23
CA GLY A 152 -11.40 -1.32 -6.13
C GLY A 152 -10.58 -2.63 -6.17
N LEU A 153 -10.41 -3.21 -7.37
CA LEU A 153 -9.54 -4.38 -7.58
C LEU A 153 -8.06 -4.06 -7.31
N LEU A 154 -7.61 -2.85 -7.67
CA LEU A 154 -6.25 -2.35 -7.44
C LEU A 154 -5.95 -2.17 -5.95
N ALA A 155 -6.94 -1.82 -5.13
CA ALA A 155 -6.77 -1.66 -3.70
C ALA A 155 -6.49 -3.00 -2.99
N ARG A 156 -7.02 -4.12 -3.51
CA ARG A 156 -6.92 -5.44 -2.91
C ARG A 156 -5.65 -6.18 -3.35
N ALA A 157 -4.78 -6.52 -2.39
CA ALA A 157 -3.47 -7.13 -2.65
C ALA A 157 -3.49 -8.36 -3.58
N ARG A 158 -4.51 -9.22 -3.47
CA ARG A 158 -4.65 -10.46 -4.25
C ARG A 158 -5.13 -10.23 -5.69
N THR A 159 -5.81 -9.13 -5.96
CA THR A 159 -6.41 -8.81 -7.27
C THR A 159 -5.77 -7.60 -7.96
N ARG A 160 -4.67 -7.08 -7.41
CA ARG A 160 -3.95 -5.90 -7.95
C ARG A 160 -3.64 -6.00 -9.43
N TRP A 161 -3.16 -7.16 -9.88
CA TRP A 161 -2.83 -7.39 -11.29
C TRP A 161 -4.07 -7.31 -12.20
N LEU A 162 -5.21 -7.87 -11.77
CA LEU A 162 -6.49 -7.74 -12.47
C LEU A 162 -6.95 -6.28 -12.51
N GLY A 163 -6.83 -5.56 -11.40
CA GLY A 163 -7.13 -4.14 -11.33
C GLY A 163 -6.33 -3.36 -12.37
N ALA A 164 -5.02 -3.58 -12.46
CA ALA A 164 -4.17 -2.91 -13.44
C ALA A 164 -4.57 -3.20 -14.89
N LEU A 165 -4.93 -4.45 -15.23
CA LEU A 165 -5.44 -4.79 -16.56
C LEU A 165 -6.78 -4.10 -16.86
N TRP A 166 -7.70 -4.08 -15.91
CA TRP A 166 -8.96 -3.37 -16.04
C TRP A 166 -8.79 -1.86 -16.19
N MET A 167 -7.69 -1.29 -15.69
CA MET A 167 -7.38 0.13 -15.91
C MET A 167 -7.02 0.46 -17.35
N ILE A 168 -6.50 -0.49 -18.13
CA ILE A 168 -6.29 -0.31 -19.57
C ILE A 168 -7.64 -0.11 -20.28
N VAL A 169 -8.63 -0.93 -19.90
CA VAL A 169 -9.99 -0.83 -20.45
C VAL A 169 -10.65 0.48 -20.04
N ALA A 170 -10.59 0.85 -18.76
CA ALA A 170 -11.14 2.12 -18.29
C ALA A 170 -10.50 3.33 -18.97
N LEU A 171 -9.18 3.32 -19.13
CA LEU A 171 -8.40 4.35 -19.82
C LEU A 171 -8.86 4.50 -21.27
N TYR A 172 -8.99 3.39 -22.01
CA TYR A 172 -9.48 3.39 -23.38
C TYR A 172 -10.91 3.96 -23.45
N CYS A 173 -11.79 3.52 -22.56
CA CYS A 173 -13.17 4.00 -22.51
C CYS A 173 -13.24 5.52 -22.22
N LEU A 174 -12.47 6.01 -21.24
CA LEU A 174 -12.44 7.42 -20.91
C LEU A 174 -11.90 8.28 -22.07
N LEU A 175 -10.79 7.87 -22.67
CA LEU A 175 -10.16 8.68 -23.72
C LEU A 175 -10.91 8.59 -25.05
N ARG A 176 -11.54 7.46 -25.37
CA ARG A 176 -12.32 7.32 -26.61
C ARG A 176 -13.73 7.90 -26.48
N TYR A 177 -14.46 7.54 -25.43
CA TYR A 177 -15.85 7.95 -25.26
C TYR A 177 -15.98 9.25 -24.49
N GLY A 178 -15.17 9.46 -23.43
CA GLY A 178 -15.19 10.71 -22.68
C GLY A 178 -14.71 11.90 -23.51
N ALA A 179 -13.71 11.74 -24.37
CA ALA A 179 -13.31 12.80 -25.30
C ALA A 179 -14.43 13.18 -26.27
N LYS A 180 -15.13 12.19 -26.84
CA LYS A 180 -16.31 12.44 -27.69
C LYS A 180 -17.43 13.14 -26.92
N ALA A 181 -17.69 12.69 -25.69
CA ALA A 181 -18.70 13.29 -24.83
C ALA A 181 -18.37 14.76 -24.50
N LEU A 182 -17.10 15.08 -24.25
CA LEU A 182 -16.63 16.45 -24.03
C LEU A 182 -16.67 17.29 -25.30
N LEU A 183 -16.39 16.70 -26.46
CA LEU A 183 -16.52 17.35 -27.75
C LEU A 183 -17.95 17.83 -27.99
N PHE A 184 -18.98 17.11 -27.54
CA PHE A 184 -20.36 17.57 -27.70
C PHE A 184 -20.88 18.45 -26.55
N SER A 185 -20.35 18.30 -25.32
CA SER A 185 -20.84 19.05 -24.14
C SER A 185 -20.06 20.32 -23.79
N SER A 186 -18.90 20.57 -24.41
CA SER A 186 -17.99 21.63 -23.96
C SER A 186 -17.39 22.42 -25.14
N ALA A 187 -17.84 23.68 -25.29
CA ALA A 187 -17.30 24.61 -26.28
C ALA A 187 -15.79 24.81 -26.14
N SER A 188 -15.26 24.88 -24.91
CA SER A 188 -13.81 24.99 -24.68
C SER A 188 -13.04 23.76 -25.18
N TYR A 189 -13.62 22.56 -25.02
CA TYR A 189 -12.98 21.33 -25.52
C TYR A 189 -13.06 21.24 -27.04
N GLN A 190 -14.18 21.65 -27.65
CA GLN A 190 -14.28 21.78 -29.11
C GLN A 190 -13.22 22.73 -29.67
N GLN A 191 -13.10 23.93 -29.08
CA GLN A 191 -12.11 24.91 -29.50
C GLN A 191 -10.69 24.33 -29.39
N LEU A 192 -10.35 23.68 -28.26
CA LEU A 192 -9.06 23.01 -28.09
C LEU A 192 -8.84 21.93 -29.16
N PHE A 193 -9.83 21.07 -29.40
CA PHE A 193 -9.73 19.96 -30.35
C PHE A 193 -9.47 20.45 -31.78
N TYR A 194 -10.14 21.52 -32.21
CA TYR A 194 -9.95 22.09 -33.55
C TYR A 194 -8.71 22.97 -33.69
N THR A 195 -8.22 23.57 -32.60
CA THR A 195 -7.05 24.47 -32.65
C THR A 195 -5.71 23.76 -32.41
N ALA A 196 -5.72 22.59 -31.77
CA ALA A 196 -4.52 21.82 -31.46
C ALA A 196 -4.39 20.60 -32.39
N PRO A 197 -3.69 20.71 -33.54
CA PRO A 197 -3.57 19.61 -34.51
C PRO A 197 -2.87 18.36 -33.96
N PHE A 198 -2.08 18.51 -32.89
CA PHE A 198 -1.39 17.40 -32.22
C PHE A 198 -2.26 16.70 -31.16
N TRP A 199 -3.47 17.17 -30.87
CA TRP A 199 -4.29 16.65 -29.77
C TRP A 199 -4.67 15.18 -29.95
N ASP A 200 -5.05 14.78 -31.16
CA ASP A 200 -5.35 13.37 -31.49
C ASP A 200 -4.11 12.48 -31.30
N LEU A 201 -2.94 12.91 -31.79
CA LEU A 201 -1.68 12.19 -31.60
C LEU A 201 -1.30 12.08 -30.12
N LEU A 202 -1.40 13.17 -29.37
CA LEU A 202 -1.12 13.19 -27.93
C LEU A 202 -2.01 12.22 -27.17
N SER A 203 -3.31 12.18 -27.47
CA SER A 203 -4.25 11.26 -26.84
C SER A 203 -3.89 9.80 -27.12
N LYS A 204 -3.48 9.46 -28.36
CA LYS A 204 -3.04 8.11 -28.74
C LYS A 204 -1.75 7.72 -28.04
N VAL A 205 -0.76 8.61 -28.00
CA VAL A 205 0.51 8.38 -27.28
C VAL A 205 0.25 8.15 -25.80
N LEU A 206 -0.66 8.94 -25.20
CA LEU A 206 -1.03 8.81 -23.80
C LEU A 206 -1.77 7.50 -23.52
N ILE A 207 -2.68 7.06 -24.40
CA ILE A 207 -3.33 5.74 -24.33
C ILE A 207 -2.26 4.64 -24.32
N VAL A 208 -1.36 4.64 -25.31
CA VAL A 208 -0.34 3.59 -25.45
C VAL A 208 0.62 3.59 -24.25
N GLY A 209 1.15 4.75 -23.87
CA GLY A 209 2.10 4.89 -22.78
C GLY A 209 1.53 4.45 -21.43
N LEU A 210 0.32 4.89 -21.09
CA LEU A 210 -0.35 4.47 -19.85
C LEU A 210 -0.78 2.99 -19.90
N SER A 211 -1.17 2.47 -21.06
CA SER A 211 -1.50 1.05 -21.22
C SER A 211 -0.29 0.16 -20.96
N LEU A 212 0.87 0.52 -21.54
CA LEU A 212 2.14 -0.18 -21.29
C LEU A 212 2.56 -0.07 -19.83
N PHE A 213 2.37 1.10 -19.21
CA PHE A 213 2.64 1.29 -17.78
C PHE A 213 1.77 0.36 -16.91
N PHE A 214 0.45 0.35 -17.12
CA PHE A 214 -0.44 -0.51 -16.35
C PHE A 214 -0.22 -2.00 -16.64
N LEU A 215 0.16 -2.36 -17.86
CA LEU A 215 0.57 -3.72 -18.21
C LEU A 215 1.84 -4.13 -17.44
N GLY A 216 2.85 -3.27 -17.39
CA GLY A 216 4.05 -3.50 -16.59
C GLY A 216 3.75 -3.65 -15.10
N MET A 217 2.82 -2.86 -14.57
CA MET A 217 2.34 -3.00 -13.20
C MET A 217 1.56 -4.29 -12.98
N ALA A 218 0.77 -4.74 -13.96
CA ALA A 218 0.05 -6.01 -13.90
C ALA A 218 1.01 -7.20 -13.83
N VAL A 219 2.05 -7.20 -14.68
CA VAL A 219 3.12 -8.22 -14.67
C VAL A 219 3.86 -8.20 -13.32
N ARG A 220 4.20 -7.01 -12.82
CA ARG A 220 4.89 -6.85 -11.53
C ARG A 220 4.08 -7.38 -10.35
N TRP A 221 2.75 -7.26 -10.39
CA TRP A 221 1.85 -7.73 -9.34
C TRP A 221 1.27 -9.13 -9.60
N MET A 222 1.73 -9.80 -10.66
CA MET A 222 1.28 -11.15 -10.97
C MET A 222 1.77 -12.11 -9.86
N PRO A 223 0.88 -12.93 -9.28
CA PRO A 223 1.29 -13.88 -8.25
C PRO A 223 2.25 -14.92 -8.86
N GLU A 224 3.43 -15.08 -8.27
CA GLU A 224 4.41 -16.08 -8.68
C GLU A 224 3.82 -17.49 -8.46
N ARG A 225 3.56 -18.21 -9.55
CA ARG A 225 2.96 -19.56 -9.54
C ARG A 225 3.87 -20.66 -8.93
N HIS A 226 5.01 -20.29 -8.35
CA HIS A 226 6.07 -21.24 -7.98
C HIS A 226 5.90 -21.90 -6.60
N ALA A 227 5.01 -21.37 -5.74
CA ALA A 227 4.82 -21.93 -4.39
C ALA A 227 3.96 -23.21 -4.35
N THR A 228 3.11 -23.45 -5.36
CA THR A 228 2.20 -24.62 -5.38
C THR A 228 2.88 -25.90 -5.84
N THR A 229 3.84 -25.82 -6.77
CA THR A 229 4.49 -27.01 -7.33
C THR A 229 5.53 -27.61 -6.38
N VAL A 230 6.26 -26.77 -5.63
CA VAL A 230 7.26 -27.24 -4.64
C VAL A 230 6.58 -27.83 -3.39
N ALA A 231 5.39 -27.32 -3.00
CA ALA A 231 4.60 -27.88 -1.91
C ALA A 231 4.00 -29.25 -2.28
N ALA A 232 3.51 -29.40 -3.51
CA ALA A 232 3.05 -30.69 -4.03
C ALA A 232 4.20 -31.70 -4.17
N ALA A 233 5.36 -31.28 -4.70
CA ALA A 233 6.54 -32.14 -4.81
C ALA A 233 7.11 -32.56 -3.43
N ARG A 234 7.00 -31.72 -2.39
CA ARG A 234 7.38 -32.10 -1.01
C ARG A 234 6.39 -33.06 -0.34
N GLN A 235 5.13 -33.10 -0.78
CA GLN A 235 4.15 -34.09 -0.30
C GLN A 235 4.35 -35.45 -0.95
N GLU A 236 4.73 -35.51 -2.24
CA GLU A 236 5.04 -36.78 -2.92
C GLU A 236 6.33 -37.44 -2.43
N VAL A 237 7.35 -36.68 -2.01
CA VAL A 237 8.60 -37.24 -1.47
C VAL A 237 8.46 -37.76 -0.01
N ARG A 238 7.34 -37.46 0.65
CA ARG A 238 7.05 -37.89 2.04
C ARG A 238 6.01 -39.01 2.13
N ALA A 239 5.42 -39.42 1.01
CA ALA A 239 4.51 -40.55 0.91
C ALA A 239 5.26 -41.78 0.39
#